data_AF-A0A2V7V986-F1
#
_entry.id   AF-A0A2V7V986-F1
#
_cell.length_a   1.000
_cell.length_b   1.000
_cell.length_c   1.000
_cell.angle_alpha   90.00
_cell.angle_beta   90.00
_cell.angle_gamma   90.00
#
_symmetry.space_group_name_H-M   'P 1'
#
loop_
_entity.id
_entity.type
_entity.pdbx_description
1 polymer ?
#
loop_
_entity_poly.entity_id
_entity_poly.type
_entity_poly.pdbx_seq_one_letter_code
_entity_poly.pdbx_strand_id
1 'polypeptide(L)'
;FTRTGITFALTSPAKSEAGAAAAPIGEAGRPRQASARERWAVKLDFVGANPDAKPAGEERTEAVVSYFKGDRAEWKTGLPTYGRVVYTNLWPGIDLVYSGAGGRLKYTFVVQPGADPKRIRLAYRGSTAVRVSPEGRLAVSTPVGSLEEDTPYVYQEAGDARAEVEAAYALEAEEADGTRRFGFRVGPYDLGKPLFLDPVVLAYCGYIGGSLGDVATGVAVDGSGNAYVVGWTQSTEATFPVTVGPDLTHNSPGGSNDAFIAKVNAAGTALVYCGYIGGSGDDDAYGVAVDGSGNAYVAGQTTSTETTFPVTVGPDLTFNGGSYDAFVAKVNAAGTALVYCGYIGGASTDGANAVAVDTSGNAYVTGNTASRQTSFPVTVGPDLTHNGNGTDDVFVAKVNAAGTALVYCGYIGGAGNEEGYGVAVDGSGNAYVTGVTTSDQTSFPVTVGPGLTFKGVYDAFVAKVNAAGTALVYCGYIGGANNDYGQSVAVDGSGNAYITGHTNSDETSFPV
;
A
#
# COMPACT_ATOMS: atom_id res chain seq x y z
N PHE A 1 -18.61 -20.39 5.66
CA PHE A 1 -17.97 -21.73 5.75
C PHE A 1 -19.00 -22.75 6.22
N THR A 2 -19.16 -23.85 5.49
CA THR A 2 -20.09 -24.94 5.83
C THR A 2 -19.43 -26.27 5.47
N ARG A 3 -19.98 -27.40 5.93
CA ARG A 3 -19.48 -28.74 5.56
C ARG A 3 -19.51 -29.03 4.06
N THR A 4 -20.36 -28.31 3.32
CA THR A 4 -20.61 -28.57 1.89
C THR A 4 -19.98 -27.55 0.96
N GLY A 5 -19.32 -26.52 1.50
CA GLY A 5 -18.81 -25.42 0.69
C GLY A 5 -18.84 -24.06 1.36
N ILE A 6 -18.57 -23.03 0.55
CA ILE A 6 -18.48 -21.62 0.94
C ILE A 6 -19.40 -20.77 0.10
N THR A 7 -20.05 -19.81 0.74
CA THR A 7 -20.89 -18.80 0.06
C THR A 7 -20.18 -17.46 0.07
N PHE A 8 -20.03 -16.87 -1.11
CA PHE A 8 -19.53 -15.53 -1.35
C PHE A 8 -20.73 -14.61 -1.65
N ALA A 9 -20.68 -13.38 -1.16
CA ALA A 9 -21.63 -12.34 -1.50
C ALA A 9 -20.93 -11.29 -2.36
N LEU A 10 -21.27 -11.24 -3.64
CA LEU A 10 -20.79 -10.25 -4.58
C LEU A 10 -21.71 -9.04 -4.54
N THR A 11 -21.13 -7.85 -4.67
CA THR A 11 -21.87 -6.59 -4.74
C THR A 11 -21.45 -5.87 -6.01
N SER A 12 -22.42 -5.46 -6.81
CA SER A 12 -22.17 -4.66 -8.02
C SER A 12 -21.38 -3.38 -7.67
N PRO A 13 -20.48 -2.94 -8.56
CA PRO A 13 -19.88 -1.62 -8.43
C PRO A 13 -20.98 -0.55 -8.43
N ALA A 14 -20.77 0.53 -7.69
CA ALA A 14 -21.71 1.65 -7.72
C ALA A 14 -21.79 2.16 -9.16
N LYS A 15 -23.00 2.23 -9.75
CA LYS A 15 -23.18 2.87 -11.05
C LYS A 15 -22.67 4.31 -10.94
N SER A 16 -21.66 4.66 -11.73
CA SER A 16 -21.27 6.06 -11.89
C SER A 16 -22.44 6.78 -12.55
N GLU A 17 -22.90 7.89 -11.97
CA GLU A 17 -23.84 8.80 -12.63
C GLU A 17 -23.11 9.59 -13.73
N ALA A 18 -22.55 8.90 -14.72
CA ALA A 18 -22.06 9.54 -15.94
C ALA A 18 -23.22 9.62 -16.93
N GLY A 19 -23.97 10.72 -16.91
CA GLY A 19 -24.93 11.03 -17.99
C GLY A 19 -26.22 11.77 -17.65
N ALA A 20 -26.34 12.47 -16.51
CA ALA A 20 -27.47 13.37 -16.28
C ALA A 20 -27.04 14.83 -16.49
N ALA A 21 -27.35 15.37 -17.68
CA ALA A 21 -27.28 16.80 -17.95
C ALA A 21 -28.08 17.58 -16.90
N ALA A 22 -27.49 18.68 -16.42
CA ALA A 22 -28.07 19.57 -15.42
C ALA A 22 -29.42 20.13 -15.91
N ALA A 23 -30.51 19.77 -15.21
CA ALA A 23 -31.77 20.48 -15.26
C ALA A 23 -31.89 21.38 -14.01
N PRO A 24 -32.53 22.56 -14.12
CA PRO A 24 -32.48 23.58 -13.07
C PRO A 24 -33.28 23.19 -11.83
N ILE A 25 -32.84 23.76 -10.71
CA ILE A 25 -33.30 23.50 -9.35
C ILE A 25 -34.75 23.94 -9.18
N GLY A 26 -35.61 23.02 -8.74
CA GLY A 26 -36.98 23.28 -8.28
C GLY A 26 -37.22 22.61 -6.92
N GLU A 27 -37.79 23.37 -5.99
CA GLU A 27 -38.02 23.01 -4.58
C GLU A 27 -38.79 21.70 -4.36
N ALA A 28 -38.21 20.81 -3.55
CA ALA A 28 -38.85 20.15 -2.39
C ALA A 28 -37.94 19.01 -1.91
N GLY A 29 -37.51 19.10 -0.65
CA GLY A 29 -36.63 18.12 -0.01
C GLY A 29 -37.25 16.72 0.07
N ARG A 30 -36.67 15.79 -0.67
CA ARG A 30 -36.58 14.36 -0.30
C ARG A 30 -35.15 13.90 -0.55
N PRO A 31 -34.51 13.15 0.36
CA PRO A 31 -33.19 12.61 0.12
C PRO A 31 -33.25 11.70 -1.13
N ARG A 32 -32.38 11.95 -2.11
CA ARG A 32 -32.16 11.04 -3.24
C ARG A 32 -31.78 9.67 -2.66
N GLN A 33 -32.59 8.65 -2.93
CA GLN A 33 -32.24 7.26 -2.61
C GLN A 33 -30.91 6.94 -3.30
N ALA A 34 -29.89 6.58 -2.52
CA ALA A 34 -28.70 5.94 -3.06
C ALA A 34 -29.16 4.74 -3.92
N SER A 35 -28.65 4.64 -5.15
CA SER A 35 -28.99 3.52 -6.03
C SER A 35 -28.69 2.21 -5.30
N ALA A 36 -29.68 1.32 -5.20
CA ALA A 36 -29.52 0.06 -4.51
C ALA A 36 -28.45 -0.77 -5.23
N ARG A 37 -27.31 -1.02 -4.58
CA ARG A 37 -26.30 -1.94 -5.12
C ARG A 37 -26.92 -3.34 -5.20
N GLU A 38 -26.93 -3.92 -6.38
CA GLU A 38 -27.34 -5.30 -6.59
C GLU A 38 -26.34 -6.23 -5.89
N ARG A 39 -26.86 -7.21 -5.15
CA ARG A 39 -26.06 -8.24 -4.47
C ARG A 39 -26.39 -9.59 -5.08
N TRP A 40 -25.38 -10.42 -5.24
CA TRP A 40 -25.53 -11.77 -5.76
C TRP A 40 -24.75 -12.75 -4.90
N ALA A 41 -25.36 -13.88 -4.57
CA ALA A 41 -24.69 -14.92 -3.80
C ALA A 41 -24.22 -16.02 -4.74
N VAL A 42 -22.95 -16.39 -4.62
CA VAL A 42 -22.36 -17.54 -5.30
C VAL A 42 -21.87 -18.52 -4.24
N LYS A 43 -22.12 -19.81 -4.43
CA LYS A 43 -21.63 -20.86 -3.54
C LYS A 43 -20.63 -21.75 -4.26
N LEU A 44 -19.43 -21.90 -3.71
CA LEU A 44 -18.47 -22.92 -4.09
C LEU A 44 -18.77 -24.19 -3.31
N ASP A 45 -19.24 -25.24 -3.99
CA ASP A 45 -19.55 -26.54 -3.41
C ASP A 45 -18.35 -27.50 -3.45
N PHE A 46 -18.18 -28.26 -2.38
CA PHE A 46 -17.22 -29.35 -2.28
C PHE A 46 -17.85 -30.65 -2.79
N VAL A 47 -17.77 -30.90 -4.09
CA VAL A 47 -18.45 -32.03 -4.74
C VAL A 47 -17.76 -33.34 -4.39
N GLY A 48 -18.53 -34.33 -3.92
CA GLY A 48 -18.01 -35.64 -3.52
C GLY A 48 -17.06 -35.61 -2.32
N ALA A 49 -17.03 -34.50 -1.58
CA ALA A 49 -16.26 -34.37 -0.35
C ALA A 49 -16.88 -35.15 0.81
N ASN A 50 -16.09 -35.38 1.86
CA ASN A 50 -16.52 -35.99 3.10
C ASN A 50 -17.64 -35.14 3.75
N PRO A 51 -18.89 -35.65 3.86
CA PRO A 51 -20.02 -34.88 4.39
C PRO A 51 -19.90 -34.57 5.89
N ASP A 52 -19.01 -35.27 6.59
CA ASP A 52 -18.75 -35.09 8.01
C ASP A 52 -17.56 -34.15 8.29
N ALA A 53 -16.85 -33.70 7.25
CA ALA A 53 -15.78 -32.72 7.40
C ALA A 53 -16.34 -31.42 8.01
N LYS A 54 -15.70 -30.96 9.09
CA LYS A 54 -16.06 -29.71 9.77
C LYS A 54 -14.89 -28.74 9.69
N PRO A 55 -15.12 -27.45 9.40
CA PRO A 55 -14.07 -26.45 9.51
C PRO A 55 -13.65 -26.32 10.97
N ALA A 56 -12.34 -26.31 11.20
CA ALA A 56 -11.73 -25.98 12.48
C ALA A 56 -10.92 -24.68 12.34
N GLY A 57 -10.96 -23.83 13.36
CA GLY A 57 -10.10 -22.66 13.45
C GLY A 57 -8.75 -23.02 14.05
N GLU A 58 -7.67 -22.58 13.41
CA GLU A 58 -6.29 -22.73 13.90
C GLU A 58 -5.63 -21.35 14.04
N GLU A 59 -4.53 -21.27 14.78
CA GLU A 59 -3.81 -20.01 15.05
C GLU A 59 -4.76 -18.95 15.65
N ARG A 60 -5.26 -19.22 16.86
CA ARG A 60 -6.16 -18.29 17.55
C ARG A 60 -5.49 -16.92 17.68
N THR A 61 -6.16 -15.89 17.20
CA THR A 61 -5.67 -14.50 17.26
C THR A 61 -6.15 -13.83 18.56
N GLU A 62 -5.54 -12.70 18.92
CA GLU A 62 -5.98 -11.88 20.05
C GLU A 62 -7.33 -11.21 19.84
N ALA A 63 -7.73 -11.01 18.57
CA ALA A 63 -9.02 -10.43 18.23
C ALA A 63 -10.20 -11.31 18.71
N VAL A 64 -11.27 -10.63 19.14
CA VAL A 64 -12.52 -11.25 19.62
C VAL A 64 -13.69 -10.50 18.99
N VAL A 65 -14.63 -11.24 18.41
CA VAL A 65 -15.79 -10.67 17.71
C VAL A 65 -17.06 -10.91 18.52
N SER A 66 -17.93 -9.90 18.57
CA SER A 66 -19.28 -10.02 19.12
C SER A 66 -20.30 -9.48 18.13
N TYR A 67 -21.39 -10.20 17.92
CA TYR A 67 -22.53 -9.81 17.09
C TYR A 67 -23.74 -9.53 17.96
N PHE A 68 -24.18 -8.27 17.97
CA PHE A 68 -25.35 -7.79 18.70
C PHE A 68 -26.51 -7.57 17.72
N LYS A 69 -27.08 -8.66 17.20
CA LYS A 69 -28.19 -8.62 16.24
C LYS A 69 -29.41 -9.32 16.83
N GLY A 70 -30.58 -8.67 16.73
CA GLY A 70 -31.84 -9.18 17.27
C GLY A 70 -31.96 -8.99 18.78
N ASP A 71 -32.80 -9.81 19.40
CA ASP A 71 -33.04 -9.77 20.84
C ASP A 71 -31.78 -10.12 21.62
N ARG A 72 -31.68 -9.65 22.87
CA ARG A 72 -30.50 -9.89 23.72
C ARG A 72 -30.16 -11.37 23.90
N ALA A 73 -31.16 -12.25 23.84
CA ALA A 73 -30.96 -13.70 23.90
C ALA A 73 -30.28 -14.28 22.63
N GLU A 74 -30.31 -13.56 21.52
CA GLU A 74 -29.72 -13.95 20.24
C GLU A 74 -28.29 -13.42 20.04
N TRP A 75 -27.83 -12.54 20.94
CA TRP A 75 -26.49 -11.98 20.88
C TRP A 75 -25.42 -13.07 20.97
N LYS A 76 -24.40 -12.94 20.12
CA LYS A 76 -23.23 -13.81 20.13
C LYS A 76 -22.05 -12.99 20.61
N THR A 77 -21.57 -13.24 21.82
CA THR A 77 -20.47 -12.48 22.43
C THR A 77 -19.23 -13.35 22.61
N GLY A 78 -18.05 -12.73 22.52
CA GLY A 78 -16.80 -13.39 22.88
C GLY A 78 -16.35 -14.46 21.87
N LEU A 79 -16.72 -14.33 20.60
CA LEU A 79 -16.35 -15.30 19.57
C LEU A 79 -14.85 -15.16 19.26
N PRO A 80 -14.05 -16.23 19.39
CA PRO A 80 -12.65 -16.19 19.03
C PRO A 80 -12.47 -16.06 17.51
N THR A 81 -11.41 -15.38 17.09
CA THR A 81 -10.95 -15.38 15.69
C THR A 81 -9.65 -16.16 15.54
N TYR A 82 -9.35 -16.54 14.30
CA TYR A 82 -8.34 -17.53 13.93
C TYR A 82 -7.64 -17.08 12.66
N GLY A 83 -6.33 -17.31 12.57
CA GLY A 83 -5.53 -17.02 11.38
C GLY A 83 -5.79 -17.99 10.23
N ARG A 84 -6.28 -19.21 10.55
CA ARG A 84 -6.60 -20.25 9.57
C ARG A 84 -7.94 -20.92 9.83
N VAL A 85 -8.57 -21.38 8.76
CA VAL A 85 -9.70 -22.32 8.81
C VAL A 85 -9.35 -23.58 8.02
N VAL A 86 -9.30 -24.72 8.69
CA VAL A 86 -8.85 -26.00 8.13
C VAL A 86 -10.03 -26.97 8.02
N TYR A 87 -10.16 -27.60 6.85
CA TYR A 87 -10.97 -28.80 6.65
C TYR A 87 -10.02 -29.98 6.49
N THR A 88 -9.85 -30.77 7.55
CA THR A 88 -9.05 -31.98 7.51
C THR A 88 -9.78 -33.08 6.74
N ASN A 89 -9.06 -33.78 5.86
CA ASN A 89 -9.53 -34.92 5.09
C ASN A 89 -10.87 -34.61 4.38
N LEU A 90 -10.93 -33.43 3.76
CA LEU A 90 -12.10 -32.95 3.02
C LEU A 90 -12.39 -33.88 1.84
N TRP A 91 -11.35 -34.33 1.16
CA TRP A 91 -11.38 -35.58 0.39
C TRP A 91 -10.36 -36.55 1.01
N PRO A 92 -10.46 -37.87 0.73
CA PRO A 92 -9.51 -38.84 1.27
C PRO A 92 -8.04 -38.46 0.99
N GLY A 93 -7.31 -38.13 2.07
CA GLY A 93 -5.92 -37.69 2.04
C GLY A 93 -5.69 -36.24 1.58
N ILE A 94 -6.73 -35.40 1.55
CA ILE A 94 -6.64 -34.02 1.08
C ILE A 94 -7.28 -33.07 2.09
N ASP A 95 -6.47 -32.17 2.62
CA ASP A 95 -6.92 -31.09 3.48
C ASP A 95 -7.18 -29.82 2.65
N LEU A 96 -8.07 -28.96 3.13
CA LEU A 96 -8.28 -27.62 2.57
C LEU A 96 -8.04 -26.58 3.66
N VAL A 97 -7.05 -25.73 3.45
CA VAL A 97 -6.65 -24.68 4.37
C VAL A 97 -7.02 -23.33 3.79
N TYR A 98 -7.84 -22.57 4.52
CA TYR A 98 -8.07 -21.16 4.25
C TYR A 98 -7.19 -20.32 5.16
N SER A 99 -6.59 -19.28 4.61
CA SER A 99 -5.85 -18.25 5.33
C SER A 99 -6.16 -16.89 4.72
N GLY A 100 -5.86 -15.80 5.43
CA GLY A 100 -6.12 -14.48 4.89
C GLY A 100 -5.36 -13.38 5.62
N ALA A 101 -4.96 -12.37 4.85
CA ALA A 101 -4.41 -11.11 5.33
C ALA A 101 -5.01 -9.97 4.49
N GLY A 102 -5.29 -8.82 5.11
CA GLY A 102 -5.75 -7.62 4.39
C GLY A 102 -7.08 -7.77 3.63
N GLY A 103 -8.03 -8.55 4.15
CA GLY A 103 -9.35 -8.73 3.54
C GLY A 103 -9.39 -9.67 2.32
N ARG A 104 -8.27 -10.33 2.00
CA ARG A 104 -8.19 -11.37 0.96
C ARG A 104 -8.22 -12.75 1.59
N LEU A 105 -9.11 -13.60 1.09
CA LEU A 105 -9.18 -15.01 1.48
C LEU A 105 -8.42 -15.84 0.47
N LYS A 106 -7.38 -16.54 0.93
CA LYS A 106 -6.61 -17.51 0.17
C LYS A 106 -7.02 -18.91 0.59
N TYR A 107 -6.90 -19.87 -0.31
CA TYR A 107 -7.16 -21.26 -0.01
C TYR A 107 -6.17 -22.19 -0.70
N THR A 108 -5.74 -23.23 0.01
CA THR A 108 -4.74 -24.17 -0.48
C THR A 108 -5.21 -25.59 -0.16
N PHE A 109 -5.16 -26.48 -1.15
CA PHE A 109 -5.33 -27.91 -0.94
C PHE A 109 -3.98 -28.52 -0.58
N VAL A 110 -3.94 -29.25 0.53
CA VAL A 110 -2.76 -30.02 0.95
C VAL A 110 -3.05 -31.48 0.65
N VAL A 111 -2.45 -32.00 -0.42
CA VAL A 111 -2.59 -33.39 -0.85
C VAL A 111 -1.49 -34.19 -0.16
N GLN A 112 -1.88 -35.05 0.78
CA GLN A 112 -0.95 -35.88 1.55
C GLN A 112 -0.26 -36.93 0.64
N PRO A 113 0.93 -37.43 1.01
CA PRO A 113 1.64 -38.45 0.23
C PRO A 113 0.74 -39.62 -0.19
N GLY A 114 0.77 -39.97 -1.48
CA GLY A 114 -0.04 -41.03 -2.07
C GLY A 114 -1.53 -40.72 -2.29
N ALA A 115 -2.03 -39.54 -1.88
CA ALA A 115 -3.39 -39.12 -2.19
C ALA A 115 -3.53 -38.64 -3.64
N ASP A 116 -4.73 -38.83 -4.23
CA ASP A 116 -4.98 -38.47 -5.64
C ASP A 116 -5.61 -37.08 -5.76
N PRO A 117 -4.90 -36.06 -6.28
CA PRO A 117 -5.42 -34.70 -6.44
C PRO A 117 -6.64 -34.63 -7.37
N LYS A 118 -6.88 -35.63 -8.24
CA LYS A 118 -8.07 -35.69 -9.10
C LYS A 118 -9.38 -35.85 -8.34
N ARG A 119 -9.32 -36.16 -7.03
CA ARG A 119 -10.48 -36.21 -6.14
C ARG A 119 -11.05 -34.83 -5.84
N ILE A 120 -10.26 -33.77 -5.97
CA ILE A 120 -10.72 -32.40 -5.73
C ILE A 120 -11.70 -32.04 -6.84
N ARG A 121 -12.97 -31.91 -6.45
CA ARG A 121 -14.07 -31.55 -7.35
C ARG A 121 -14.86 -30.41 -6.73
N LEU A 122 -14.92 -29.31 -7.46
CA LEU A 122 -15.56 -28.08 -7.04
C LEU A 122 -16.66 -27.70 -8.03
N ALA A 123 -17.67 -26.98 -7.57
CA ALA A 123 -18.70 -26.43 -8.44
C ALA A 123 -19.19 -25.08 -7.93
N TYR A 124 -19.28 -24.09 -8.81
CA TYR A 124 -19.90 -22.81 -8.49
C TYR A 124 -21.40 -22.87 -8.76
N ARG A 125 -22.22 -22.75 -7.71
CA ARG A 125 -23.67 -22.56 -7.80
C ARG A 125 -24.01 -21.07 -7.75
N GLY A 126 -24.97 -20.67 -8.58
CA GLY A 126 -25.35 -19.27 -8.75
C GLY A 126 -24.49 -18.51 -9.76
N SER A 127 -23.50 -19.14 -10.39
CA SER A 127 -22.82 -18.59 -11.56
C SER A 127 -23.66 -18.76 -12.83
N THR A 128 -23.53 -17.84 -13.78
CA THR A 128 -24.10 -17.96 -15.13
C THR A 128 -23.19 -18.72 -16.10
N ALA A 129 -21.88 -18.74 -15.83
CA ALA A 129 -20.91 -19.54 -16.58
C ALA A 129 -19.64 -19.78 -15.75
N VAL A 130 -18.98 -20.92 -16.00
CA VAL A 130 -17.62 -21.21 -15.53
C VAL A 130 -16.77 -21.61 -16.73
N ARG A 131 -15.68 -20.87 -16.98
CA ARG A 131 -14.81 -21.05 -18.15
C ARG A 131 -13.35 -20.97 -17.77
N VAL A 132 -12.49 -21.62 -18.55
CA VAL A 132 -11.04 -21.43 -18.49
C VAL A 132 -10.65 -20.52 -19.65
N SER A 133 -9.92 -19.43 -19.37
CA SER A 133 -9.44 -18.49 -20.39
C SER A 133 -8.29 -19.08 -21.22
N PRO A 134 -7.93 -18.48 -22.36
CA PRO A 134 -6.75 -18.90 -23.13
C PRO A 134 -5.45 -18.88 -22.32
N GLU A 135 -5.36 -17.98 -21.32
CA GLU A 135 -4.24 -17.85 -20.39
C GLU A 135 -4.30 -18.87 -19.23
N GLY A 136 -5.30 -19.74 -19.20
CA GLY A 136 -5.45 -20.79 -18.19
C GLY A 136 -6.14 -20.38 -16.89
N ARG A 137 -6.69 -19.16 -16.82
CA ARG A 137 -7.39 -18.63 -15.63
C ARG A 137 -8.83 -19.13 -15.55
N LEU A 138 -9.38 -19.33 -14.36
CA LEU A 138 -10.78 -19.74 -14.16
C LEU A 138 -11.67 -18.50 -13.99
N ALA A 139 -12.57 -18.27 -14.96
CA ALA A 139 -13.53 -17.18 -14.91
C ALA A 139 -14.93 -17.70 -14.54
N VAL A 140 -15.50 -17.14 -13.48
CA VAL A 140 -16.83 -17.45 -12.94
C VAL A 140 -17.72 -16.23 -13.14
N SER A 141 -18.57 -16.28 -14.17
CA SER A 141 -19.49 -15.18 -14.49
C SER A 141 -20.72 -15.21 -13.59
N THR A 142 -21.20 -14.03 -13.21
CA THR A 142 -22.43 -13.83 -12.45
C THR A 142 -23.20 -12.61 -12.99
N PRO A 143 -24.48 -12.42 -12.65
CA PRO A 143 -25.23 -11.24 -13.10
C PRO A 143 -24.65 -9.89 -12.65
N VAL A 144 -23.84 -9.86 -11.58
CA VAL A 144 -23.28 -8.62 -11.01
C VAL A 144 -21.78 -8.43 -11.28
N GLY A 145 -21.18 -9.29 -12.11
CA GLY A 145 -19.75 -9.27 -12.43
C GLY A 145 -19.13 -10.66 -12.50
N SER A 146 -17.83 -10.73 -12.77
CA SER A 146 -17.07 -11.98 -12.82
C SER A 146 -16.11 -12.10 -11.65
N LEU A 147 -15.96 -13.32 -11.13
CA LEU A 147 -14.85 -13.71 -10.26
C LEU A 147 -13.80 -14.41 -11.13
N GLU A 148 -12.54 -14.01 -11.02
CA GLU A 148 -11.42 -14.66 -11.72
C GLU A 148 -10.46 -15.28 -10.69
N GLU A 149 -10.06 -16.53 -10.94
CA GLU A 149 -8.96 -17.19 -10.25
C GLU A 149 -7.81 -17.38 -11.24
N ASP A 150 -6.58 -17.11 -10.81
CA ASP A 150 -5.41 -17.25 -11.68
C ASP A 150 -5.09 -18.74 -11.92
N THR A 151 -4.08 -19.01 -12.75
CA THR A 151 -3.62 -20.38 -13.00
C THR A 151 -3.26 -21.07 -11.67
N PRO A 152 -3.53 -22.39 -11.52
CA PRO A 152 -3.22 -23.09 -10.28
C PRO A 152 -1.71 -23.15 -10.06
N TYR A 153 -1.22 -22.60 -8.95
CA TYR A 153 0.18 -22.75 -8.54
C TYR A 153 0.32 -24.01 -7.70
N VAL A 154 1.13 -24.96 -8.16
CA VAL A 154 1.25 -26.27 -7.52
C VAL A 154 2.71 -26.58 -7.28
N TYR A 155 3.05 -27.04 -6.07
CA TYR A 155 4.45 -27.29 -5.73
C TYR A 155 4.62 -28.38 -4.66
N GLN A 156 5.85 -28.87 -4.57
CA GLN A 156 6.34 -29.70 -3.45
C GLN A 156 7.50 -28.99 -2.76
N GLU A 157 7.63 -29.18 -1.46
CA GLU A 157 8.77 -28.67 -0.71
C GLU A 157 10.04 -29.47 -1.04
N ALA A 158 11.15 -28.76 -1.23
CA ALA A 158 12.45 -29.31 -1.60
C ALA A 158 13.56 -28.58 -0.81
N GLY A 159 13.70 -28.91 0.48
CA GLY A 159 14.56 -28.15 1.40
C GLY A 159 14.00 -26.75 1.62
N ASP A 160 14.84 -25.73 1.45
CA ASP A 160 14.42 -24.31 1.55
C ASP A 160 13.75 -23.78 0.27
N ALA A 161 13.65 -24.61 -0.77
CA ALA A 161 13.06 -24.24 -2.06
C ALA A 161 11.71 -24.94 -2.31
N ARG A 162 10.94 -24.39 -3.28
CA ARG A 162 9.73 -25.02 -3.81
C ARG A 162 10.00 -25.56 -5.21
N ALA A 163 9.70 -26.83 -5.42
CA ALA A 163 9.71 -27.45 -6.75
C ALA A 163 8.31 -27.33 -7.34
N GLU A 164 8.15 -26.49 -8.36
CA GLU A 164 6.88 -26.30 -9.06
C GLU A 164 6.49 -27.54 -9.88
N VAL A 165 5.20 -27.82 -9.90
CA VAL A 165 4.57 -28.91 -10.65
C VAL A 165 3.56 -28.29 -11.61
N GLU A 166 3.68 -28.60 -12.90
CA GLU A 166 2.76 -28.09 -13.91
C GLU A 166 1.30 -28.43 -13.55
N ALA A 167 0.40 -27.46 -13.65
CA ALA A 167 -1.02 -27.68 -13.38
C ALA A 167 -1.94 -26.79 -14.21
N ALA A 168 -3.18 -27.25 -14.39
CA ALA A 168 -4.22 -26.50 -15.07
C ALA A 168 -5.61 -26.87 -14.54
N TYR A 169 -6.57 -25.95 -14.65
CA TYR A 169 -7.97 -26.28 -14.38
C TYR A 169 -8.49 -27.33 -15.37
N ALA A 170 -9.31 -28.24 -14.84
CA ALA A 170 -9.94 -29.31 -15.59
C ALA A 170 -11.46 -29.18 -15.46
N LEU A 171 -12.12 -28.58 -16.45
CA LEU A 171 -13.58 -28.50 -16.50
C LEU A 171 -14.19 -29.85 -16.89
N GLU A 172 -15.25 -30.24 -16.21
CA GLU A 172 -16.12 -31.33 -16.63
C GLU A 172 -17.20 -30.84 -17.61
N ALA A 173 -17.94 -31.78 -18.19
CA ALA A 173 -19.12 -31.45 -18.97
C ALA A 173 -20.13 -30.69 -18.10
N GLU A 174 -20.83 -29.73 -18.72
CA GLU A 174 -21.90 -29.01 -18.05
C GLU A 174 -23.07 -29.96 -17.76
N GLU A 175 -23.60 -29.89 -16.55
CA GLU A 175 -24.76 -30.65 -16.14
C GLU A 175 -26.05 -30.02 -16.69
N ALA A 176 -27.15 -30.77 -16.67
CA ALA A 176 -28.44 -30.31 -17.20
C ALA A 176 -29.00 -29.08 -16.48
N ASP A 177 -28.54 -28.80 -15.26
CA ASP A 177 -28.93 -27.63 -14.46
C ASP A 177 -28.01 -26.40 -14.70
N GLY A 178 -27.09 -26.49 -15.66
CA GLY A 178 -26.12 -25.44 -15.99
C GLY A 178 -24.91 -25.39 -15.07
N THR A 179 -24.84 -26.26 -14.05
CA THR A 179 -23.68 -26.35 -13.17
C THR A 179 -22.51 -26.98 -13.92
N ARG A 180 -21.30 -26.44 -13.74
CA ARG A 180 -20.08 -27.03 -14.27
C ARG A 180 -19.11 -27.34 -13.15
N ARG A 181 -18.77 -28.63 -13.02
CA ARG A 181 -17.76 -29.09 -12.07
C ARG A 181 -16.37 -28.83 -12.64
N PHE A 182 -15.42 -28.61 -11.74
CA PHE A 182 -14.02 -28.48 -12.11
C PHE A 182 -13.10 -29.11 -11.06
N GLY A 183 -11.91 -29.45 -11.48
CA GLY A 183 -10.80 -29.86 -10.63
C GLY A 183 -9.49 -29.45 -11.27
N PHE A 184 -8.43 -30.23 -11.03
CA PHE A 184 -7.09 -29.90 -11.50
C PHE A 184 -6.50 -31.06 -12.31
N ARG A 185 -5.85 -30.73 -13.44
CA ARG A 185 -4.83 -31.60 -14.05
C ARG A 185 -3.50 -31.20 -13.45
N VAL A 186 -2.77 -32.17 -12.92
CA VAL A 186 -1.44 -31.98 -12.33
C VAL A 186 -0.46 -32.87 -13.10
N GLY A 187 0.69 -32.31 -13.46
CA GLY A 187 1.80 -33.00 -14.12
C GLY A 187 2.49 -34.03 -13.19
N PRO A 188 3.59 -34.64 -13.63
CA PRO A 188 4.34 -35.59 -12.81
C PRO A 188 4.93 -34.92 -11.55
N TYR A 189 4.87 -35.61 -10.41
CA TYR A 189 5.44 -35.17 -9.13
C TYR A 189 5.85 -36.37 -8.27
N ASP A 190 6.57 -36.14 -7.17
CA ASP A 190 6.99 -37.19 -6.23
C ASP A 190 5.83 -37.59 -5.31
N LEU A 191 5.27 -38.79 -5.52
CA LEU A 191 4.13 -39.30 -4.74
C LEU A 191 4.47 -39.55 -3.26
N GLY A 192 5.75 -39.59 -2.88
CA GLY A 192 6.21 -39.75 -1.51
C GLY A 192 6.17 -38.46 -0.68
N LYS A 193 5.88 -37.32 -1.30
CA LYS A 193 5.86 -36.00 -0.64
C LYS A 193 4.47 -35.35 -0.74
N PRO A 194 4.10 -34.48 0.21
CA PRO A 194 2.91 -33.66 0.07
C PRO A 194 2.96 -32.80 -1.18
N LEU A 195 1.80 -32.54 -1.77
CA LEU A 195 1.63 -31.63 -2.89
C LEU A 195 0.70 -30.49 -2.45
N PHE A 196 1.17 -29.25 -2.61
CA PHE A 196 0.43 -28.05 -2.24
C PHE A 196 -0.19 -27.46 -3.51
N LEU A 197 -1.51 -27.36 -3.55
CA LEU A 197 -2.28 -26.86 -4.69
C LEU A 197 -2.94 -25.55 -4.27
N ASP A 198 -2.44 -24.45 -4.82
CA ASP A 198 -2.76 -23.10 -4.38
C ASP A 198 -3.31 -22.28 -5.57
N PRO A 199 -4.63 -22.21 -5.76
CA PRO A 199 -5.24 -21.33 -6.73
C PRO A 199 -4.92 -19.88 -6.36
N VAL A 200 -3.98 -19.28 -7.09
CA VAL A 200 -3.49 -17.93 -6.79
C VAL A 200 -4.59 -16.93 -7.15
N VAL A 201 -4.89 -16.00 -6.24
CA VAL A 201 -5.66 -14.81 -6.57
C VAL A 201 -4.67 -13.65 -6.72
N LEU A 202 -3.92 -13.66 -7.81
CA LEU A 202 -3.12 -12.50 -8.22
C LEU A 202 -4.12 -11.51 -8.83
N ALA A 203 -4.44 -10.45 -8.09
CA ALA A 203 -5.41 -9.47 -8.56
C ALA A 203 -4.97 -8.85 -9.90
N TYR A 204 -3.68 -8.51 -9.99
CA TYR A 204 -2.99 -8.12 -11.20
C TYR A 204 -1.48 -8.03 -10.93
N CYS A 205 -0.68 -8.11 -11.99
CA CYS A 205 0.68 -7.64 -12.03
C CYS A 205 0.92 -7.02 -13.42
N GLY A 206 1.91 -6.15 -13.54
CA GLY A 206 2.22 -5.48 -14.79
C GLY A 206 3.46 -4.61 -14.64
N TYR A 207 3.83 -3.93 -15.71
CA TYR A 207 4.96 -3.02 -15.76
C TYR A 207 4.46 -1.59 -16.02
N ILE A 208 5.08 -0.62 -15.34
CA ILE A 208 4.97 0.81 -15.64
C ILE A 208 6.40 1.27 -15.96
N GLY A 209 6.68 1.55 -17.23
CA GLY A 209 8.02 1.84 -17.70
C GLY A 209 8.06 2.02 -19.22
N GLY A 210 9.14 2.61 -19.72
CA GLY A 210 9.44 2.84 -21.12
C GLY A 210 10.74 2.15 -21.55
N SER A 211 11.49 2.78 -22.46
CA SER A 211 12.70 2.17 -23.04
C SER A 211 14.00 2.42 -22.27
N LEU A 212 13.99 3.26 -21.24
CA LEU A 212 15.18 3.66 -20.46
C LEU A 212 15.01 3.26 -18.99
N GLY A 213 15.80 3.85 -18.08
CA GLY A 213 15.70 3.57 -16.65
C GLY A 213 14.39 4.10 -16.08
N ASP A 214 13.59 3.22 -15.49
CA ASP A 214 12.34 3.57 -14.81
C ASP A 214 12.29 2.87 -13.44
N VAL A 215 12.11 3.63 -12.37
CA VAL A 215 12.10 3.09 -11.02
C VAL A 215 10.90 3.66 -10.26
N ALA A 216 10.06 2.76 -9.76
CA ALA A 216 9.02 3.09 -8.80
C ALA A 216 9.61 3.08 -7.37
N THR A 217 9.32 4.13 -6.60
CA THR A 217 9.88 4.36 -5.26
C THR A 217 8.79 4.43 -4.19
N GLY A 218 7.59 4.89 -4.55
CA GLY A 218 6.47 5.07 -3.62
C GLY A 218 5.15 4.53 -4.16
N VAL A 219 4.31 4.03 -3.25
CA VAL A 219 2.95 3.57 -3.58
C VAL A 219 1.94 3.93 -2.49
N ALA A 220 0.75 4.36 -2.89
CA ALA A 220 -0.40 4.56 -2.02
C ALA A 220 -1.67 3.97 -2.65
N VAL A 221 -2.70 3.71 -1.84
CA VAL A 221 -3.98 3.14 -2.32
C VAL A 221 -5.13 3.97 -1.77
N ASP A 222 -6.07 4.36 -2.64
CA ASP A 222 -7.26 5.10 -2.22
C ASP A 222 -8.36 4.19 -1.64
N GLY A 223 -9.39 4.79 -1.04
CA GLY A 223 -10.53 4.05 -0.49
C GLY A 223 -11.38 3.29 -1.53
N SER A 224 -11.16 3.53 -2.83
CA SER A 224 -11.78 2.80 -3.94
C SER A 224 -10.91 1.65 -4.46
N GLY A 225 -9.70 1.49 -3.92
CA GLY A 225 -8.74 0.45 -4.29
C GLY A 225 -7.83 0.81 -5.47
N ASN A 226 -7.84 2.05 -5.97
CA ASN A 226 -6.90 2.46 -7.01
C ASN A 226 -5.50 2.66 -6.40
N ALA A 227 -4.48 2.17 -7.09
CA ALA A 227 -3.09 2.34 -6.66
C ALA A 227 -2.47 3.56 -7.32
N TYR A 228 -1.69 4.32 -6.56
CA TYR A 228 -0.96 5.50 -6.99
C TYR A 228 0.52 5.18 -6.83
N VAL A 229 1.27 5.25 -7.92
CA VAL A 229 2.70 4.91 -7.98
C VAL A 229 3.46 6.16 -8.37
N VAL A 230 4.54 6.44 -7.66
CA VAL A 230 5.49 7.50 -8.00
C VAL A 230 6.90 6.95 -8.12
N GLY A 231 7.75 7.72 -8.75
CA GLY A 231 9.15 7.37 -8.95
C GLY A 231 9.79 8.33 -9.92
N TRP A 232 10.83 7.85 -10.59
CA TRP A 232 11.54 8.58 -11.63
C TRP A 232 11.67 7.73 -12.89
N THR A 233 11.80 8.42 -14.01
CA THR A 233 11.95 7.81 -15.32
C THR A 233 12.85 8.67 -16.20
N GLN A 234 13.70 7.99 -16.98
CA GLN A 234 14.48 8.59 -18.05
C GLN A 234 13.76 8.45 -19.41
N SER A 235 12.66 7.70 -19.43
CA SER A 235 11.91 7.38 -20.63
C SER A 235 11.04 8.55 -21.06
N THR A 236 11.17 8.97 -22.31
CA THR A 236 10.33 10.02 -22.88
C THR A 236 8.91 9.53 -23.16
N GLU A 237 8.01 10.47 -23.44
CA GLU A 237 6.60 10.22 -23.76
C GLU A 237 6.39 9.32 -24.99
N ALA A 238 7.44 9.12 -25.78
CA ALA A 238 7.44 8.19 -26.90
C ALA A 238 7.35 6.72 -26.47
N THR A 239 7.80 6.38 -25.25
CA THR A 239 7.87 4.99 -24.77
C THR A 239 7.31 4.76 -23.38
N PHE A 240 7.34 5.77 -22.51
CA PHE A 240 6.69 5.70 -21.21
C PHE A 240 5.16 5.70 -21.39
N PRO A 241 4.38 5.01 -20.55
CA PRO A 241 2.94 4.82 -20.75
C PRO A 241 2.13 6.05 -20.32
N VAL A 242 2.50 7.23 -20.84
CA VAL A 242 1.82 8.50 -20.61
C VAL A 242 0.41 8.43 -21.20
N THR A 243 -0.58 8.89 -20.44
CA THR A 243 -2.00 8.83 -20.85
C THR A 243 -2.67 10.19 -20.68
N VAL A 244 -3.10 10.46 -19.46
CA VAL A 244 -3.48 11.76 -18.93
C VAL A 244 -2.53 12.03 -17.77
N GLY A 245 -2.13 13.26 -17.50
CA GLY A 245 -1.13 13.51 -16.47
C GLY A 245 -0.96 15.00 -16.15
N PRO A 246 -0.27 15.32 -15.04
CA PRO A 246 0.06 16.69 -14.70
C PRO A 246 0.93 17.34 -15.80
N ASP A 247 1.84 16.57 -16.37
CA ASP A 247 2.53 16.87 -17.63
C ASP A 247 2.57 15.61 -18.52
N LEU A 248 2.52 15.81 -19.83
CA LEU A 248 2.60 14.76 -20.85
C LEU A 248 3.93 14.74 -21.59
N THR A 249 4.82 15.70 -21.33
CA THR A 249 6.14 15.78 -21.95
C THR A 249 7.23 15.51 -20.93
N HIS A 250 8.26 14.77 -21.36
CA HIS A 250 9.48 14.64 -20.58
C HIS A 250 10.34 15.89 -20.78
N ASN A 251 10.64 16.61 -19.70
CA ASN A 251 11.23 17.93 -19.71
C ASN A 251 12.74 17.93 -19.48
N SER A 252 13.35 16.82 -19.06
CA SER A 252 14.80 16.71 -18.86
C SER A 252 15.52 16.25 -20.14
N PRO A 253 16.43 17.05 -20.72
CA PRO A 253 17.22 16.64 -21.88
C PRO A 253 18.34 15.66 -21.49
N GLY A 254 18.72 14.75 -22.41
CA GLY A 254 19.99 14.02 -22.32
C GLY A 254 20.02 12.79 -21.39
N GLY A 255 18.86 12.28 -20.96
CA GLY A 255 18.77 11.08 -20.12
C GLY A 255 18.77 11.36 -18.61
N SER A 256 18.55 12.61 -18.22
CA SER A 256 18.15 12.99 -16.86
C SER A 256 16.76 12.45 -16.51
N ASN A 257 16.48 12.40 -15.22
CA ASN A 257 15.25 11.84 -14.68
C ASN A 257 14.14 12.91 -14.58
N ASP A 258 12.93 12.57 -15.01
CA ASP A 258 11.72 13.25 -14.54
C ASP A 258 10.99 12.38 -13.52
N ALA A 259 10.41 13.03 -12.50
CA ALA A 259 9.53 12.30 -11.59
C ALA A 259 8.24 11.95 -12.34
N PHE A 260 7.61 10.83 -11.99
CA PHE A 260 6.32 10.47 -12.55
C PHE A 260 5.29 10.17 -11.47
N ILE A 261 4.02 10.25 -11.85
CA ILE A 261 2.90 9.72 -11.10
C ILE A 261 1.98 8.91 -12.02
N ALA A 262 1.61 7.72 -11.57
CA ALA A 262 0.66 6.85 -12.23
C ALA A 262 -0.47 6.46 -11.28
N LYS A 263 -1.71 6.48 -11.76
CA LYS A 263 -2.87 5.91 -11.05
C LYS A 263 -3.36 4.69 -11.79
N VAL A 264 -3.23 3.52 -11.19
CA VAL A 264 -3.74 2.24 -11.68
C VAL A 264 -5.15 2.04 -11.12
N ASN A 265 -6.10 1.65 -11.97
CA ASN A 265 -7.45 1.37 -11.51
C ASN A 265 -7.48 0.18 -10.53
N ALA A 266 -8.51 0.08 -9.70
CA ALA A 266 -8.62 -0.98 -8.70
C ALA A 266 -8.61 -2.42 -9.26
N ALA A 267 -8.96 -2.58 -10.54
CA ALA A 267 -8.92 -3.87 -11.22
C ALA A 267 -7.51 -4.21 -11.77
N GLY A 268 -6.57 -3.27 -11.76
CA GLY A 268 -5.25 -3.44 -12.35
C GLY A 268 -5.21 -3.48 -13.87
N THR A 269 -6.32 -3.15 -14.54
CA THR A 269 -6.49 -3.36 -15.98
C THR A 269 -6.13 -2.14 -16.82
N ALA A 270 -6.01 -0.96 -16.20
CA ALA A 270 -5.69 0.27 -16.91
C ALA A 270 -5.05 1.32 -15.99
N LEU A 271 -4.23 2.17 -16.59
CA LEU A 271 -3.86 3.46 -16.04
C LEU A 271 -5.04 4.42 -16.19
N VAL A 272 -5.52 4.95 -15.07
CA VAL A 272 -6.46 6.08 -15.03
C VAL A 272 -5.76 7.34 -15.52
N TYR A 273 -4.52 7.54 -15.07
CA TYR A 273 -3.62 8.58 -15.53
C TYR A 273 -2.16 8.14 -15.30
N CYS A 274 -1.24 8.69 -16.07
CA CYS A 274 0.20 8.55 -15.95
C CYS A 274 0.86 9.74 -16.66
N GLY A 275 1.72 10.48 -15.95
CA GLY A 275 2.45 11.62 -16.50
C GLY A 275 3.58 12.09 -15.59
N TYR A 276 4.31 13.09 -16.08
CA TYR A 276 5.54 13.59 -15.48
C TYR A 276 5.29 14.75 -14.51
N ILE A 277 6.22 14.93 -13.56
CA ILE A 277 6.36 16.08 -12.67
C ILE A 277 7.87 16.40 -12.66
N GLY A 278 8.31 17.30 -13.53
CA GLY A 278 9.73 17.62 -13.64
C GLY A 278 10.02 18.75 -14.60
N GLY A 279 11.27 19.18 -14.60
CA GLY A 279 11.81 20.31 -15.33
C GLY A 279 13.06 19.91 -16.11
N SER A 280 14.02 20.83 -16.22
CA SER A 280 15.22 20.60 -17.05
C SER A 280 16.33 19.78 -16.38
N GLY A 281 16.21 19.51 -15.08
CA GLY A 281 17.18 18.79 -14.26
C GLY A 281 16.74 17.35 -13.97
N ASP A 282 17.35 16.78 -12.94
CA ASP A 282 16.96 15.50 -12.35
C ASP A 282 15.89 15.74 -11.27
N ASP A 283 14.75 15.09 -11.44
CA ASP A 283 13.59 15.21 -10.58
C ASP A 283 13.17 13.80 -10.15
N ASP A 284 13.20 13.53 -8.85
CA ASP A 284 12.88 12.21 -8.31
C ASP A 284 11.76 12.32 -7.28
N ALA A 285 10.66 11.58 -7.48
CA ALA A 285 9.65 11.39 -6.44
C ALA A 285 10.00 10.17 -5.58
N TYR A 286 9.80 10.26 -4.26
CA TYR A 286 10.04 9.17 -3.31
C TYR A 286 8.80 8.82 -2.49
N GLY A 287 7.99 9.82 -2.13
CA GLY A 287 6.80 9.65 -1.31
C GLY A 287 5.50 9.94 -2.08
N VAL A 288 4.46 9.14 -1.83
CA VAL A 288 3.09 9.44 -2.28
C VAL A 288 2.06 9.14 -1.18
N ALA A 289 1.09 10.03 -1.03
CA ALA A 289 -0.12 9.83 -0.22
C ALA A 289 -1.37 10.25 -1.00
N VAL A 290 -2.55 9.76 -0.60
CA VAL A 290 -3.81 10.06 -1.29
C VAL A 290 -4.89 10.46 -0.29
N ASP A 291 -5.60 11.55 -0.57
CA ASP A 291 -6.70 12.01 0.28
C ASP A 291 -8.02 11.29 -0.03
N GLY A 292 -9.03 11.49 0.83
CA GLY A 292 -10.36 10.90 0.64
C GLY A 292 -11.11 11.37 -0.61
N SER A 293 -10.64 12.43 -1.28
CA SER A 293 -11.17 12.90 -2.57
C SER A 293 -10.41 12.33 -3.77
N GLY A 294 -9.36 11.53 -3.53
CA GLY A 294 -8.54 10.90 -4.55
C GLY A 294 -7.43 11.80 -5.10
N ASN A 295 -7.14 12.95 -4.50
CA ASN A 295 -5.98 13.77 -4.89
C ASN A 295 -4.71 13.12 -4.35
N ALA A 296 -3.67 13.08 -5.18
CA ALA A 296 -2.38 12.55 -4.81
C ALA A 296 -1.45 13.65 -4.32
N TYR A 297 -0.69 13.36 -3.29
CA TYR A 297 0.34 14.22 -2.70
C TYR A 297 1.67 13.54 -2.94
N VAL A 298 2.58 14.22 -3.61
CA VAL A 298 3.88 13.69 -4.02
C VAL A 298 4.96 14.50 -3.35
N ALA A 299 6.00 13.84 -2.84
CA ALA A 299 7.20 14.49 -2.32
C ALA A 299 8.45 13.81 -2.84
N GLY A 300 9.51 14.60 -3.01
CA GLY A 300 10.74 14.17 -3.64
C GLY A 300 11.81 15.26 -3.61
N GLN A 301 12.75 15.17 -4.53
CA GLN A 301 13.82 16.15 -4.73
C GLN A 301 13.91 16.57 -6.20
N THR A 302 14.49 17.73 -6.44
CA THR A 302 14.63 18.32 -7.77
C THR A 302 15.92 19.12 -7.88
N THR A 303 16.65 18.98 -8.99
CA THR A 303 17.73 19.89 -9.39
C THR A 303 17.25 20.98 -10.34
N SER A 304 15.97 20.94 -10.73
CA SER A 304 15.33 21.90 -11.62
C SER A 304 14.98 23.20 -10.89
N THR A 305 15.42 24.32 -11.46
CA THR A 305 15.04 25.66 -10.96
C THR A 305 13.57 25.98 -11.28
N GLU A 306 13.04 27.03 -10.64
CA GLU A 306 11.68 27.53 -10.85
C GLU A 306 11.38 27.96 -12.28
N THR A 307 12.43 28.12 -13.11
CA THR A 307 12.28 28.48 -14.53
C THR A 307 11.78 27.32 -15.39
N THR A 308 11.98 26.06 -14.95
CA THR A 308 11.63 24.86 -15.72
C THR A 308 10.81 23.85 -14.94
N PHE A 309 10.99 23.76 -13.62
CA PHE A 309 10.15 22.92 -12.78
C PHE A 309 8.70 23.45 -12.76
N PRO A 310 7.66 22.59 -12.67
CA PRO A 310 6.26 23.00 -12.83
C PRO A 310 5.69 23.65 -11.56
N VAL A 311 6.39 24.64 -11.02
CA VAL A 311 5.92 25.43 -9.88
C VAL A 311 4.67 26.22 -10.24
N THR A 312 3.70 26.25 -9.33
CA THR A 312 2.40 26.90 -9.59
C THR A 312 1.97 27.73 -8.38
N VAL A 313 1.61 27.03 -7.32
CA VAL A 313 1.37 27.50 -5.96
C VAL A 313 2.17 26.56 -5.07
N GLY A 314 2.79 27.03 -4.00
CA GLY A 314 3.64 26.18 -3.18
C GLY A 314 4.05 26.84 -1.86
N PRO A 315 4.61 26.06 -0.93
CA PRO A 315 5.20 26.59 0.29
C PRO A 315 6.37 27.53 -0.01
N ASP A 316 7.12 27.24 -1.08
CA ASP A 316 8.09 28.11 -1.72
C ASP A 316 8.00 27.93 -3.25
N LEU A 317 8.29 29.00 -3.99
CA LEU A 317 8.29 29.05 -5.46
C LEU A 317 9.68 29.26 -6.06
N THR A 318 10.72 29.36 -5.24
CA THR A 318 12.10 29.53 -5.70
C THR A 318 12.96 28.35 -5.31
N PHE A 319 13.89 27.96 -6.20
CA PHE A 319 14.96 27.02 -5.87
C PHE A 319 16.03 27.75 -5.04
N ASN A 320 16.32 27.27 -3.84
CA ASN A 320 17.08 27.99 -2.82
C ASN A 320 18.57 27.66 -2.78
N GLY A 321 19.02 26.58 -3.42
CA GLY A 321 20.43 26.25 -3.56
C GLY A 321 20.74 24.77 -3.45
N GLY A 322 21.94 24.46 -2.94
CA GLY A 322 22.39 23.07 -2.81
C GLY A 322 22.58 22.34 -4.15
N SER A 323 22.66 21.01 -4.06
CA SER A 323 22.63 20.15 -5.25
C SER A 323 21.20 19.86 -5.72
N TYR A 324 20.25 19.83 -4.81
CA TYR A 324 18.82 19.66 -5.05
C TYR A 324 18.03 20.21 -3.85
N ASP A 325 16.80 20.63 -4.11
CA ASP A 325 15.82 21.02 -3.10
C ASP A 325 14.71 19.97 -3.04
N ALA A 326 14.09 19.85 -1.87
CA ALA A 326 12.91 19.01 -1.75
C ALA A 326 11.74 19.69 -2.45
N PHE A 327 10.81 18.92 -3.00
CA PHE A 327 9.55 19.45 -3.51
C PHE A 327 8.35 18.74 -2.90
N VAL A 328 7.20 19.42 -2.95
CA VAL A 328 5.90 18.86 -2.65
C VAL A 328 4.90 19.28 -3.73
N ALA A 329 4.14 18.31 -4.23
CA ALA A 329 3.12 18.52 -5.24
C ALA A 329 1.79 17.89 -4.81
N LYS A 330 0.68 18.48 -5.26
CA LYS A 330 -0.65 17.90 -5.16
C LYS A 330 -1.26 17.78 -6.55
N VAL A 331 -1.51 16.56 -6.98
CA VAL A 331 -2.16 16.23 -8.25
C VAL A 331 -3.64 16.02 -8.01
N ASN A 332 -4.48 16.65 -8.82
CA ASN A 332 -5.93 16.49 -8.68
C ASN A 332 -6.37 15.02 -8.95
N ALA A 333 -7.55 14.64 -8.47
CA ALA A 333 -8.03 13.25 -8.59
C ALA A 333 -8.18 12.72 -10.02
N ALA A 334 -8.31 13.61 -11.01
CA ALA A 334 -8.39 13.27 -12.43
C ALA A 334 -7.00 13.12 -13.07
N GLY A 335 -5.93 13.50 -12.39
CA GLY A 335 -4.57 13.51 -12.92
C GLY A 335 -4.32 14.62 -13.95
N THR A 336 -5.20 15.61 -14.08
CA THR A 336 -5.15 16.60 -15.18
C THR A 336 -4.48 17.92 -14.82
N ALA A 337 -4.16 18.13 -13.54
CA ALA A 337 -3.53 19.36 -13.09
C ALA A 337 -2.82 19.18 -11.74
N LEU A 338 -1.75 19.94 -11.56
CA LEU A 338 -1.18 20.27 -10.26
C LEU A 338 -2.07 21.32 -9.57
N VAL A 339 -2.63 20.97 -8.42
CA VAL A 339 -3.32 21.90 -7.52
C VAL A 339 -2.30 22.85 -6.90
N TYR A 340 -1.14 22.31 -6.54
CA TYR A 340 0.04 23.05 -6.10
C TYR A 340 1.28 22.22 -6.40
N CYS A 341 2.42 22.88 -6.58
CA CYS A 341 3.76 22.31 -6.69
C CYS A 341 4.76 23.40 -6.31
N GLY A 342 5.65 23.10 -5.37
CA GLY A 342 6.67 24.04 -4.91
C GLY A 342 7.74 23.38 -4.06
N TYR A 343 8.75 24.16 -3.69
CA TYR A 343 9.95 23.71 -3.00
C TYR A 343 9.81 23.74 -1.47
N ILE A 344 10.58 22.90 -0.79
CA ILE A 344 10.88 22.96 0.64
C ILE A 344 12.39 22.80 0.77
N GLY A 345 13.12 23.91 0.76
CA GLY A 345 14.59 23.88 0.72
C GLY A 345 15.21 25.18 1.19
N GLY A 346 16.52 25.18 1.33
CA GLY A 346 17.36 26.27 1.77
C GLY A 346 18.63 26.36 0.95
N ALA A 347 19.69 26.92 1.53
CA ALA A 347 20.92 27.21 0.77
C ALA A 347 21.81 25.99 0.49
N SER A 348 21.47 24.82 1.01
CA SER A 348 22.22 23.57 0.92
C SER A 348 21.32 22.45 0.43
N THR A 349 21.83 21.21 0.40
CA THR A 349 21.09 20.07 -0.15
C THR A 349 19.94 19.65 0.77
N ASP A 350 18.73 19.55 0.22
CA ASP A 350 17.51 19.25 0.94
C ASP A 350 16.67 18.25 0.14
N GLY A 351 16.23 17.14 0.74
CA GLY A 351 15.49 16.09 0.04
C GLY A 351 14.30 15.57 0.84
N ALA A 352 13.12 15.43 0.22
CA ALA A 352 11.95 14.82 0.86
C ALA A 352 11.81 13.35 0.48
N ASN A 353 11.76 12.47 1.48
CA ASN A 353 11.67 11.02 1.26
C ASN A 353 10.24 10.48 1.41
N ALA A 354 9.40 11.15 2.20
CA ALA A 354 8.04 10.67 2.47
C ALA A 354 7.02 11.79 2.67
N VAL A 355 5.76 11.47 2.38
CA VAL A 355 4.61 12.34 2.59
C VAL A 355 3.42 11.56 3.14
N ALA A 356 2.69 12.18 4.08
CA ALA A 356 1.39 11.73 4.56
C ALA A 356 0.36 12.87 4.42
N VAL A 357 -0.94 12.54 4.45
CA VAL A 357 -2.01 13.54 4.35
C VAL A 357 -3.06 13.32 5.42
N ASP A 358 -3.49 14.40 6.08
CA ASP A 358 -4.59 14.35 7.03
C ASP A 358 -5.97 14.49 6.36
N THR A 359 -7.03 14.27 7.14
CA THR A 359 -8.42 14.38 6.66
C THR A 359 -8.84 15.80 6.27
N SER A 360 -8.07 16.81 6.69
CA SER A 360 -8.26 18.21 6.27
C SER A 360 -7.48 18.55 4.99
N GLY A 361 -6.71 17.60 4.46
CA GLY A 361 -5.92 17.75 3.25
C GLY A 361 -4.56 18.42 3.45
N ASN A 362 -4.08 18.58 4.68
CA ASN A 362 -2.72 19.08 4.93
C ASN A 362 -1.70 17.97 4.66
N ALA A 363 -0.60 18.32 3.99
CA ALA A 363 0.49 17.39 3.71
C ALA A 363 1.54 17.45 4.83
N TYR A 364 2.03 16.30 5.26
CA TYR A 364 3.11 16.16 6.23
C TYR A 364 4.30 15.56 5.49
N VAL A 365 5.39 16.29 5.40
CA VAL A 365 6.57 15.91 4.60
C VAL A 365 7.75 15.71 5.54
N THR A 366 8.54 14.67 5.32
CA THR A 366 9.82 14.47 6.01
C THR A 366 10.91 14.04 5.05
N GLY A 367 12.14 14.22 5.48
CA GLY A 367 13.34 13.99 4.70
C GLY A 367 14.56 14.49 5.46
N ASN A 368 15.63 14.77 4.74
CA ASN A 368 16.90 15.24 5.29
C ASN A 368 17.27 16.62 4.73
N THR A 369 18.00 17.39 5.53
CA THR A 369 18.41 18.76 5.20
C THR A 369 19.80 19.07 5.75
N ALA A 370 20.68 19.54 4.87
CA ALA A 370 21.96 20.15 5.24
C ALA A 370 21.82 21.67 5.49
N SER A 371 20.64 22.23 5.18
CA SER A 371 20.37 23.66 5.27
C SER A 371 20.13 24.10 6.71
N ARG A 372 20.90 25.11 7.13
CA ARG A 372 20.75 25.72 8.47
C ARG A 372 19.49 26.57 8.56
N GLN A 373 19.06 26.85 9.79
CA GLN A 373 17.87 27.65 10.11
C GLN A 373 17.88 29.08 9.54
N THR A 374 19.03 29.56 9.07
CA THR A 374 19.16 30.87 8.43
C THR A 374 18.67 30.90 6.98
N SER A 375 18.54 29.74 6.33
CA SER A 375 18.11 29.63 4.93
C SER A 375 16.99 28.62 4.71
N PHE A 376 16.92 27.56 5.53
CA PHE A 376 15.79 26.63 5.49
C PHE A 376 14.52 27.30 6.02
N PRO A 377 13.31 26.94 5.54
CA PRO A 377 12.06 27.66 5.84
C PRO A 377 11.48 27.26 7.21
N VAL A 378 12.32 27.34 8.24
CA VAL A 378 11.97 27.07 9.63
C VAL A 378 10.99 28.12 10.12
N THR A 379 9.88 27.68 10.71
CA THR A 379 8.81 28.58 11.18
C THR A 379 8.39 28.26 12.59
N VAL A 380 7.72 27.12 12.75
CA VAL A 380 7.37 26.45 14.00
C VAL A 380 7.88 25.03 13.86
N GLY A 381 8.42 24.42 14.91
CA GLY A 381 9.03 23.11 14.79
C GLY A 381 9.33 22.46 16.13
N PRO A 382 9.55 21.13 16.15
CA PRO A 382 10.04 20.44 17.34
C PRO A 382 11.42 20.95 17.77
N ASP A 383 12.25 21.33 16.80
CA ASP A 383 13.45 22.13 16.97
C ASP A 383 13.52 23.19 15.85
N LEU A 384 14.06 24.37 16.15
CA LEU A 384 14.26 25.48 15.22
C LEU A 384 15.74 25.69 14.87
N THR A 385 16.64 24.91 15.45
CA THR A 385 18.08 24.95 15.16
C THR A 385 18.52 23.68 14.45
N HIS A 386 19.35 23.86 13.42
CA HIS A 386 20.05 22.75 12.78
C HIS A 386 21.23 22.35 13.66
N ASN A 387 21.27 21.09 14.09
CA ASN A 387 22.22 20.56 15.06
C ASN A 387 23.32 19.70 14.40
N GLY A 388 23.10 19.23 13.17
CA GLY A 388 24.09 18.52 12.37
C GLY A 388 25.31 19.41 12.09
N ASN A 389 26.47 19.07 12.66
CA ASN A 389 27.70 19.86 12.55
C ASN A 389 28.36 19.78 11.15
N GLY A 390 27.63 20.09 10.09
CA GLY A 390 28.00 19.86 8.69
C GLY A 390 27.46 18.55 8.11
N THR A 391 26.50 17.93 8.78
CA THR A 391 25.75 16.73 8.40
C THR A 391 24.25 17.06 8.30
N ASP A 392 23.45 16.11 7.82
CA ASP A 392 22.03 16.34 7.64
C ASP A 392 21.25 16.12 8.94
N ASP A 393 20.24 16.97 9.17
CA ASP A 393 19.18 16.71 10.16
C ASP A 393 17.92 16.21 9.44
N VAL A 394 17.04 15.49 10.13
CA VAL A 394 15.68 15.27 9.62
C VAL A 394 14.90 16.58 9.67
N PHE A 395 14.16 16.91 8.62
CA PHE A 395 13.10 17.92 8.72
C PHE A 395 11.72 17.30 8.80
N VAL A 396 10.80 18.01 9.43
CA VAL A 396 9.37 17.70 9.43
C VAL A 396 8.58 18.97 9.12
N ALA A 397 7.80 18.92 8.04
CA ALA A 397 7.02 20.04 7.54
C ALA A 397 5.55 19.68 7.45
N LYS A 398 4.66 20.64 7.74
CA LYS A 398 3.23 20.55 7.46
C LYS A 398 2.82 21.65 6.50
N VAL A 399 2.44 21.27 5.29
CA VAL A 399 1.92 22.18 4.25
C VAL A 399 0.41 22.26 4.39
N ASN A 400 -0.14 23.48 4.37
CA ASN A 400 -1.58 23.66 4.46
C ASN A 400 -2.31 23.04 3.26
N ALA A 401 -3.61 22.77 3.39
CA ALA A 401 -4.39 22.10 2.34
C ALA A 401 -4.45 22.83 0.99
N ALA A 402 -4.23 24.15 0.99
CA ALA A 402 -4.17 24.98 -0.22
C ALA A 402 -2.78 24.96 -0.89
N GLY A 403 -1.77 24.40 -0.23
CA GLY A 403 -0.38 24.42 -0.70
C GLY A 403 0.31 25.78 -0.58
N THR A 404 -0.29 26.78 0.06
CA THR A 404 0.18 28.17 0.02
C THR A 404 1.16 28.55 1.13
N ALA A 405 1.29 27.71 2.16
CA ALA A 405 2.16 28.00 3.30
C ALA A 405 2.49 26.74 4.10
N LEU A 406 3.62 26.80 4.79
CA LEU A 406 3.98 25.90 5.88
C LEU A 406 3.23 26.32 7.15
N VAL A 407 2.46 25.39 7.71
CA VAL A 407 1.86 25.50 9.05
C VAL A 407 2.96 25.39 10.10
N TYR A 408 3.90 24.47 9.88
CA TYR A 408 5.12 24.33 10.64
C TYR A 408 6.20 23.69 9.76
N CYS A 409 7.46 23.94 10.08
CA CYS A 409 8.64 23.31 9.52
C CYS A 409 9.79 23.47 10.52
N GLY A 410 10.43 22.37 10.89
CA GLY A 410 11.58 22.37 11.79
C GLY A 410 12.31 21.03 11.80
N TYR A 411 13.31 20.92 12.67
CA TYR A 411 14.28 19.83 12.67
C TYR A 411 14.00 18.76 13.73
N ILE A 412 14.48 17.54 13.45
CA ILE A 412 14.66 16.46 14.40
C ILE A 412 16.08 15.90 14.15
N GLY A 413 17.04 16.34 14.96
CA GLY A 413 18.44 15.99 14.73
C GLY A 413 19.33 16.21 15.94
N GLY A 414 20.53 15.64 15.88
CA GLY A 414 21.58 15.72 16.88
C GLY A 414 22.90 16.17 16.26
N ALA A 415 24.03 15.80 16.87
CA ALA A 415 25.34 16.25 16.39
C ALA A 415 25.87 15.48 15.16
N GLY A 416 25.25 14.34 14.85
CA GLY A 416 25.58 13.41 13.78
C GLY A 416 24.71 13.59 12.53
N ASN A 417 24.56 12.52 11.76
CA ASN A 417 23.77 12.49 10.52
C ASN A 417 22.44 11.79 10.75
N GLU A 418 21.36 12.44 10.32
CA GLU A 418 20.00 11.96 10.43
C GLU A 418 19.29 11.98 9.09
N GLU A 419 18.60 10.88 8.77
CA GLU A 419 17.80 10.77 7.56
C GLU A 419 16.39 10.31 7.92
N GLY A 420 15.38 11.11 7.53
CA GLY A 420 13.97 10.77 7.71
C GLY A 420 13.45 10.00 6.50
N TYR A 421 12.98 8.77 6.69
CA TYR A 421 12.51 7.91 5.59
C TYR A 421 11.01 7.70 5.56
N GLY A 422 10.31 7.85 6.69
CA GLY A 422 8.87 7.61 6.77
C GLY A 422 8.15 8.62 7.63
N VAL A 423 6.96 9.02 7.18
CA VAL A 423 6.02 9.84 7.96
C VAL A 423 4.59 9.29 7.91
N ALA A 424 3.90 9.31 9.05
CA ALA A 424 2.48 9.03 9.15
C ALA A 424 1.78 10.09 10.02
N VAL A 425 0.47 10.24 9.89
CA VAL A 425 -0.32 11.21 10.67
C VAL A 425 -1.53 10.55 11.32
N ASP A 426 -1.76 10.81 12.60
CA ASP A 426 -2.94 10.29 13.31
C ASP A 426 -4.19 11.16 13.11
N GLY A 427 -5.34 10.66 13.56
CA GLY A 427 -6.61 11.40 13.47
C GLY A 427 -6.66 12.71 14.30
N SER A 428 -5.68 12.95 15.17
CA SER A 428 -5.52 14.20 15.92
C SER A 428 -4.54 15.18 15.25
N GLY A 429 -3.93 14.79 14.13
CA GLY A 429 -2.97 15.61 13.39
C GLY A 429 -1.53 15.54 13.91
N ASN A 430 -1.20 14.59 14.79
CA ASN A 430 0.19 14.40 15.22
C ASN A 430 0.97 13.66 14.12
N ALA A 431 2.18 14.11 13.83
CA ALA A 431 3.06 13.46 12.86
C ALA A 431 3.96 12.43 13.56
N TYR A 432 4.16 11.30 12.91
CA TYR A 432 5.03 10.22 13.36
C TYR A 432 6.12 10.07 12.32
N VAL A 433 7.37 10.24 12.72
CA VAL A 433 8.53 10.22 11.83
C VAL A 433 9.44 9.06 12.23
N THR A 434 9.92 8.31 11.26
CA THR A 434 10.94 7.28 11.44
C THR A 434 12.09 7.51 10.47
N GLY A 435 13.25 7.04 10.86
CA GLY A 435 14.44 7.14 10.03
C GLY A 435 15.63 6.47 10.69
N VAL A 436 16.81 7.01 10.40
CA VAL A 436 18.08 6.59 10.99
C VAL A 436 18.81 7.80 11.58
N THR A 437 19.60 7.57 12.62
CA THR A 437 20.47 8.56 13.23
C THR A 437 21.83 7.95 13.57
N THR A 438 22.89 8.75 13.47
CA THR A 438 24.22 8.42 14.02
C THR A 438 24.53 9.21 15.31
N SER A 439 23.57 10.01 15.78
CA SER A 439 23.68 10.81 17.00
C SER A 439 23.35 9.98 18.23
N ASP A 440 24.20 10.11 19.25
CA ASP A 440 23.93 9.52 20.57
C ASP A 440 22.92 10.35 21.39
N GLN A 441 22.49 9.78 22.52
CA GLN A 441 21.47 10.35 23.41
C GLN A 441 21.88 11.69 24.06
N THR A 442 23.14 12.14 23.90
CA THR A 442 23.58 13.43 24.43
C THR A 442 23.23 14.59 23.50
N SER A 443 22.97 14.31 22.22
CA SER A 443 22.66 15.32 21.20
C SER A 443 21.35 15.07 20.47
N PHE A 444 20.97 13.82 20.24
CA PHE A 444 19.68 13.50 19.63
C PHE A 444 18.53 13.78 20.63
N PRO A 445 17.34 14.27 20.21
CA PRO A 445 16.30 14.78 21.10
C PRO A 445 15.46 13.65 21.72
N VAL A 446 16.13 12.65 22.30
CA VAL A 446 15.51 11.52 23.00
C VAL A 446 14.79 12.02 24.25
N THR A 447 13.54 11.59 24.41
CA THR A 447 12.69 12.03 25.52
C THR A 447 12.11 10.82 26.26
N VAL A 448 11.17 10.15 25.61
CA VAL A 448 10.58 8.87 26.03
C VAL A 448 10.44 8.02 24.76
N GLY A 449 10.55 6.70 24.86
CA GLY A 449 10.50 5.86 23.67
C GLY A 449 10.88 4.40 23.92
N PRO A 450 10.92 3.59 22.85
CA PRO A 450 11.24 2.15 22.92
C PRO A 450 12.68 1.88 23.39
N GLY A 451 13.62 2.78 23.05
CA GLY A 451 15.00 2.77 23.51
C GLY A 451 15.49 4.19 23.78
N LEU A 452 16.32 4.35 24.81
CA LEU A 452 16.84 5.66 25.26
C LEU A 452 18.37 5.77 25.19
N THR A 453 19.02 4.77 24.60
CA THR A 453 20.48 4.70 24.50
C THR A 453 20.84 4.25 23.10
N PHE A 454 21.77 4.97 22.50
CA PHE A 454 22.35 4.64 21.21
C PHE A 454 23.31 3.46 21.37
N LYS A 455 23.19 2.43 20.53
CA LYS A 455 23.91 1.16 20.71
C LYS A 455 24.81 0.77 19.54
N GLY A 456 24.56 1.27 18.34
CA GLY A 456 25.31 0.93 17.13
C GLY A 456 26.08 2.09 16.50
N VAL A 457 26.23 2.01 15.18
CA VAL A 457 26.74 3.12 14.34
C VAL A 457 25.58 3.90 13.72
N TYR A 458 24.49 3.20 13.43
CA TYR A 458 23.25 3.73 12.91
C TYR A 458 22.13 3.06 13.70
N ASP A 459 21.34 3.85 14.44
CA ASP A 459 20.15 3.33 15.10
C ASP A 459 18.92 3.89 14.38
N ALA A 460 17.89 3.05 14.22
CA ALA A 460 16.61 3.57 13.79
C ALA A 460 16.02 4.44 14.91
N PHE A 461 15.17 5.40 14.56
CA PHE A 461 14.44 6.17 15.55
C PHE A 461 12.96 6.23 15.21
N VAL A 462 12.14 6.51 16.23
CA VAL A 462 10.76 6.95 16.06
C VAL A 462 10.53 8.22 16.86
N ALA A 463 9.94 9.23 16.23
CA ALA A 463 9.56 10.50 16.84
C ALA A 463 8.07 10.78 16.59
N LYS A 464 7.38 11.31 17.60
CA LYS A 464 6.02 11.83 17.47
C LYS A 464 6.03 13.33 17.69
N VAL A 465 5.69 14.10 16.67
CA VAL A 465 5.51 15.55 16.73
C VAL A 465 4.06 15.87 17.04
N ASN A 466 3.81 16.77 17.98
CA ASN A 466 2.44 17.17 18.31
C ASN A 466 1.75 17.87 17.12
N ALA A 467 0.42 17.93 17.13
CA ALA A 467 -0.36 18.49 16.02
C ALA A 467 -0.10 19.97 15.69
N ALA A 468 0.41 20.73 16.67
CA ALA A 468 0.81 22.12 16.49
C ALA A 468 2.23 22.27 15.90
N GLY A 469 2.99 21.17 15.78
CA GLY A 469 4.37 21.18 15.32
C GLY A 469 5.36 21.76 16.33
N THR A 470 4.96 21.97 17.59
CA THR A 470 5.74 22.77 18.56
C THR A 470 6.66 21.96 19.46
N ALA A 471 6.48 20.63 19.52
CA ALA A 471 7.27 19.76 20.39
C ALA A 471 7.19 18.30 19.96
N LEU A 472 8.20 17.53 20.35
CA LEU A 472 8.16 16.07 20.37
C LEU A 472 7.33 15.60 21.58
N VAL A 473 6.31 14.79 21.33
CA VAL A 473 5.57 14.03 22.35
C VAL A 473 6.44 12.88 22.87
N TYR A 474 7.15 12.22 21.96
CA TYR A 474 8.14 11.20 22.27
C TYR A 474 9.17 11.12 21.15
N CYS A 475 10.37 10.63 21.48
CA CYS A 475 11.44 10.33 20.55
C CYS A 475 12.39 9.33 21.20
N GLY A 476 12.70 8.25 20.49
CA GLY A 476 13.63 7.24 20.99
C GLY A 476 14.13 6.30 19.90
N TYR A 477 15.18 5.56 20.24
CA TYR A 477 15.87 4.64 19.35
C TYR A 477 15.17 3.27 19.26
N ILE A 478 15.35 2.62 18.12
CA ILE A 478 14.99 1.24 17.82
C ILE A 478 16.25 0.61 17.20
N GLY A 479 17.05 -0.11 17.98
CA GLY A 479 18.31 -0.65 17.48
C GLY A 479 19.08 -1.50 18.48
N GLY A 480 20.06 -2.23 17.94
CA GLY A 480 21.02 -3.09 18.61
C GLY A 480 22.46 -2.62 18.38
N ALA A 481 23.43 -3.54 18.38
CA ALA A 481 24.85 -3.18 18.37
C ALA A 481 25.43 -2.79 16.99
N ASN A 482 24.69 -3.03 15.90
CA ASN A 482 25.09 -2.76 14.52
C ASN A 482 24.13 -1.77 13.85
N ASN A 483 24.11 -1.71 12.52
CA ASN A 483 23.26 -0.75 11.80
C ASN A 483 21.80 -1.20 11.79
N ASP A 484 20.92 -0.27 12.14
CA ASP A 484 19.47 -0.42 12.19
C ASP A 484 18.80 0.75 11.48
N TYR A 485 17.86 0.45 10.58
CA TYR A 485 17.21 1.47 9.73
C TYR A 485 15.70 1.36 9.83
N GLY A 486 15.03 2.44 10.25
CA GLY A 486 13.57 2.56 10.19
C GLY A 486 13.15 3.13 8.83
N GLN A 487 12.55 2.31 7.98
CA GLN A 487 12.27 2.64 6.58
C GLN A 487 10.87 3.21 6.36
N SER A 488 9.89 2.81 7.18
CA SER A 488 8.50 3.28 7.04
C SER A 488 7.78 3.22 8.38
N VAL A 489 6.78 4.08 8.54
CA VAL A 489 5.93 4.14 9.73
C VAL A 489 4.45 4.20 9.31
N ALA A 490 3.61 3.46 10.02
CA ALA A 490 2.15 3.55 9.94
C ALA A 490 1.56 3.82 11.33
N VAL A 491 0.37 4.41 11.39
CA VAL A 491 -0.32 4.69 12.66
C VAL A 491 -1.76 4.21 12.61
N ASP A 492 -2.22 3.58 13.69
CA ASP A 492 -3.63 3.16 13.81
C ASP A 492 -4.53 4.27 14.38
N GLY A 493 -5.84 4.01 14.41
CA GLY A 493 -6.82 4.95 14.97
C GLY A 493 -6.70 5.20 16.48
N SER A 494 -5.91 4.40 17.20
CA SER A 494 -5.60 4.60 18.62
C SER A 494 -4.31 5.41 18.83
N GLY A 495 -3.58 5.73 17.75
CA GLY A 495 -2.30 6.43 17.79
C GLY A 495 -1.09 5.54 18.04
N ASN A 496 -1.20 4.22 17.85
CA ASN A 496 -0.07 3.30 17.94
C ASN A 496 0.76 3.35 16.65
N ALA A 497 2.07 3.52 16.78
CA ALA A 497 2.99 3.54 15.65
C ALA A 497 3.54 2.14 15.35
N TYR A 498 3.59 1.78 14.08
CA TYR A 498 4.16 0.55 13.55
C TYR A 498 5.32 0.92 12.63
N ILE A 499 6.54 0.52 12.99
CA ILE A 499 7.76 0.85 12.26
C ILE A 499 8.25 -0.43 11.56
N THR A 500 8.59 -0.31 10.28
CA THR A 500 9.23 -1.38 9.51
C THR A 500 10.60 -0.92 9.03
N GLY A 501 11.54 -1.86 8.90
CA GLY A 501 12.93 -1.54 8.67
C GLY A 501 13.79 -2.77 8.44
N HIS A 502 15.11 -2.59 8.46
CA HIS A 502 16.08 -3.69 8.46
C HIS A 502 17.16 -3.48 9.51
N THR A 503 17.71 -4.59 10.00
CA THR A 503 18.73 -4.64 11.05
C THR A 503 19.86 -5.56 10.63
N ASN A 504 21.10 -5.14 10.92
CA ASN A 504 22.30 -5.98 10.90
C ASN A 504 22.71 -6.41 12.32
N SER A 505 21.92 -6.08 13.33
CA SER A 505 22.12 -6.45 14.73
C SER A 505 21.64 -7.88 14.97
N ASP A 506 22.28 -8.58 15.90
CA ASP A 506 21.87 -9.93 16.30
C ASP A 506 20.72 -9.89 17.32
N GLU A 507 20.09 -11.05 17.54
CA GLU A 507 18.99 -11.22 18.50
C GLU A 507 19.36 -10.88 19.95
N THR A 508 20.65 -10.84 20.28
CA THR A 508 21.10 -10.56 21.65
C THR A 508 21.15 -9.07 21.96
N SER A 509 21.23 -8.24 20.93
CA SER A 509 21.38 -6.79 21.03
C SER A 509 20.14 -6.03 20.54
N PHE A 510 19.42 -6.57 19.56
CA PHE A 510 18.20 -5.95 19.03
C PHE A 510 17.01 -6.14 20.00
N PRO A 511 16.17 -5.10 20.21
CA PRO A 511 14.97 -5.23 21.04
C PRO A 511 13.95 -6.17 20.39
N VAL A 512 13.83 -7.39 20.94
CA VAL A 512 12.83 -8.43 20.59
C VAL A 512 11.56 -8.35 21.43
#